data_AF-A0A954FII5-F1
#
_entry.id   AF-A0A954FII5-F1
#
_cell.length_a   1.000
_cell.length_b   1.000
_cell.length_c   1.000
_cell.angle_alpha   90.00
_cell.angle_beta   90.00
_cell.angle_gamma   90.00
#
_symmetry.space_group_name_H-M   'P 1'
#
loop_
_entity.id
_entity.type
_entity.pdbx_description
1 polymer ?
#
loop_
_entity_poly.entity_id
_entity_poly.type
_entity_poly.pdbx_seq_one_letter_code
_entity_poly.pdbx_strand_id
1 'polypeptide(L)'
;MNQPNSTESPTWLLDYRRDVYSQCGEDGILEKVLELIPDRDFWCVEFGAWDGEYMSNTCRLTESDGYSAVLIEGDTSRAEALKAKYAHNSKIHAVNRFVGHSDNNNLDTILAGTPIPKNFDLLSIDIDGNDYHVWNATSEYRPKVVIIEFNPTIPTEVDFIQEPSPDVNQGCGLSSVVRLGRQKGYELVSVTAFNAVFVRSEYFAAFGISDNRPETLRTDLSAVTWLFSGFDGRVILHGSQSLPWHKLPIRPSQVQQLPAIFRGHPHSFGRIRKSAFKLYKKVWNLLNHLEHDDSQGKAA
;
A
#
# COMPACT_ATOMS: atom_id res chain seq x y z
N MET A 1 34.16 1.85 6.73
CA MET A 1 32.79 1.32 6.64
C MET A 1 32.91 -0.17 6.37
N ASN A 2 32.50 -1.00 7.31
CA ASN A 2 32.46 -2.45 7.09
C ASN A 2 31.30 -2.74 6.13
N GLN A 3 31.62 -3.39 5.00
CA GLN A 3 30.60 -3.95 4.12
C GLN A 3 29.78 -4.98 4.92
N PRO A 4 28.44 -4.97 4.85
CA PRO A 4 27.63 -5.99 5.49
C PRO A 4 28.02 -7.38 4.94
N ASN A 5 28.24 -8.34 5.84
CA ASN A 5 28.51 -9.72 5.47
C ASN A 5 27.30 -10.26 4.69
N SER A 6 27.56 -10.93 3.57
CA SER A 6 26.56 -11.49 2.64
C SER A 6 25.75 -12.67 3.20
N THR A 7 25.51 -12.70 4.50
CA THR A 7 24.88 -13.80 5.25
C THR A 7 23.60 -13.39 5.97
N GLU A 8 23.25 -12.10 6.00
CA GLU A 8 22.03 -11.63 6.64
C GLU A 8 20.79 -11.95 5.79
N SER A 9 19.67 -12.24 6.45
CA SER A 9 18.39 -12.44 5.78
C SER A 9 18.05 -11.22 4.92
N PRO A 10 17.46 -11.37 3.72
CA PRO A 10 16.97 -10.22 2.94
C PRO A 10 16.01 -9.31 3.73
N THR A 11 15.36 -9.86 4.77
CA THR A 11 14.39 -9.17 5.63
C THR A 11 14.97 -8.66 6.96
N TRP A 12 16.30 -8.59 7.12
CA TRP A 12 16.97 -8.27 8.39
C TRP A 12 16.51 -6.95 9.03
N LEU A 13 16.05 -5.96 8.24
CA LEU A 13 15.50 -4.71 8.77
C LEU A 13 14.29 -4.95 9.68
N LEU A 14 13.55 -6.04 9.51
CA LEU A 14 12.41 -6.39 10.37
C LEU A 14 12.81 -6.75 11.81
N ASP A 15 14.09 -7.05 12.06
CA ASP A 15 14.63 -7.30 13.41
C ASP A 15 14.73 -6.01 14.23
N TYR A 16 14.67 -4.85 13.57
CA TYR A 16 14.70 -3.52 14.20
C TYR A 16 13.29 -2.96 14.49
N ARG A 17 12.23 -3.74 14.24
CA ARG A 17 10.85 -3.28 14.49
C ARG A 17 10.65 -2.85 15.94
N ARG A 18 10.14 -1.63 16.10
CA ARG A 18 9.76 -1.02 17.37
C ARG A 18 8.74 0.07 17.08
N ASP A 19 7.74 0.21 17.94
CA ASP A 19 6.75 1.29 17.86
C ASP A 19 6.93 2.26 19.04
N VAL A 20 7.01 3.55 18.72
CA VAL A 20 6.86 4.66 19.67
C VAL A 20 5.60 5.46 19.30
N TYR A 21 5.45 5.77 18.01
CA TYR A 21 4.32 6.49 17.42
C TYR A 21 3.68 5.73 16.23
N SER A 22 4.47 4.96 15.49
CA SER A 22 4.03 4.13 14.36
C SER A 22 3.21 2.89 14.78
N GLN A 23 2.73 2.11 13.80
CA GLN A 23 1.77 1.03 14.02
C GLN A 23 2.34 -0.39 13.91
N CYS A 24 3.33 -0.60 13.03
CA CYS A 24 3.79 -1.92 12.59
C CYS A 24 5.33 -2.06 12.61
N GLY A 25 5.97 -1.32 13.50
CA GLY A 25 7.40 -1.33 13.76
C GLY A 25 8.21 -0.34 12.93
N GLU A 26 7.56 0.57 12.21
CA GLU A 26 8.19 1.51 11.30
C GLU A 26 9.19 2.43 11.99
N ASP A 27 8.96 2.85 13.24
CA ASP A 27 9.86 3.77 13.95
C ASP A 27 11.29 3.24 14.04
N GLY A 28 11.44 1.96 14.41
CA GLY A 28 12.75 1.32 14.51
C GLY A 28 13.35 0.94 13.15
N ILE A 29 12.51 0.55 12.18
CA ILE A 29 12.96 0.30 10.80
C ILE A 29 13.51 1.59 10.19
N LEU A 30 12.77 2.70 10.27
CA LEU A 30 13.15 3.99 9.70
C LEU A 30 14.37 4.58 10.41
N GLU A 31 14.49 4.41 11.74
CA GLU A 31 15.71 4.74 12.47
C GLU A 31 16.92 4.03 11.86
N LYS A 32 16.83 2.71 11.63
CA LYS A 32 17.92 1.93 11.06
C LYS A 32 18.20 2.26 9.59
N VAL A 33 17.15 2.47 8.79
CA VAL A 33 17.29 2.87 7.39
C VAL A 33 18.02 4.19 7.30
N LEU A 34 17.60 5.20 8.06
CA LEU A 34 18.21 6.54 8.05
C LEU A 34 19.65 6.54 8.58
N GLU A 35 20.01 5.65 9.51
CA GLU A 35 21.42 5.46 9.94
C GLU A 35 22.36 5.12 8.77
N LEU A 36 21.85 4.39 7.77
CA LEU A 36 22.62 3.98 6.59
C LEU A 36 22.61 5.01 5.46
N ILE A 37 21.77 6.05 5.54
CA ILE A 37 21.69 7.12 4.54
C ILE A 37 22.74 8.20 4.84
N PRO A 38 23.64 8.53 3.90
CA PRO A 38 24.62 9.60 4.09
C PRO A 38 23.97 10.99 3.96
N ASP A 39 24.68 12.01 4.45
CA ASP A 39 24.36 13.43 4.24
C ASP A 39 22.91 13.80 4.59
N ARG A 40 22.42 13.36 5.75
CA ARG A 40 21.04 13.62 6.21
C ARG A 40 20.74 15.11 6.31
N ASP A 41 19.59 15.51 5.75
CA ASP A 41 19.09 16.89 5.78
C ASP A 41 18.29 17.20 7.06
N PHE A 42 17.87 16.17 7.81
CA PHE A 42 16.97 16.29 8.95
C PHE A 42 15.61 16.92 8.57
N TRP A 43 15.10 16.55 7.40
CA TRP A 43 13.78 16.94 6.91
C TRP A 43 12.94 15.72 6.55
N CYS A 44 11.66 15.76 6.94
CA CYS A 44 10.68 14.76 6.56
C CYS A 44 9.35 15.39 6.10
N VAL A 45 8.56 14.60 5.40
CA VAL A 45 7.21 14.96 4.97
C VAL A 45 6.27 13.83 5.34
N GLU A 46 5.10 14.17 5.84
CA GLU A 46 3.99 13.24 6.03
C GLU A 46 2.71 13.93 5.59
N PHE A 47 1.90 13.23 4.78
CA PHE A 47 0.57 13.69 4.40
C PHE A 47 -0.45 12.60 4.68
N GLY A 48 -1.65 13.00 5.12
CA GLY A 48 -2.47 12.15 5.99
C GLY A 48 -2.12 12.30 7.47
N ALA A 49 -1.43 13.41 7.83
CA ALA A 49 -0.76 13.56 9.11
C ALA A 49 -1.71 13.60 10.33
N TRP A 50 -3.00 13.86 10.15
CA TRP A 50 -3.99 13.99 11.22
C TRP A 50 -3.57 14.92 12.37
N ASP A 51 -3.09 14.36 13.49
CA ASP A 51 -2.62 15.09 14.68
C ASP A 51 -1.07 15.16 14.79
N GLY A 52 -0.36 14.60 13.81
CA GLY A 52 1.10 14.55 13.71
C GLY A 52 1.75 13.57 14.69
N GLU A 53 0.98 12.66 15.30
CA GLU A 53 1.48 11.79 16.37
C GLU A 53 0.91 10.37 16.31
N TYR A 54 -0.41 10.23 16.20
CA TYR A 54 -1.04 8.92 16.20
C TYR A 54 -0.74 8.16 14.90
N MET A 55 -0.12 6.98 15.01
CA MET A 55 0.29 6.13 13.88
C MET A 55 1.25 6.84 12.91
N SER A 56 1.94 7.89 13.35
CA SER A 56 2.83 8.68 12.50
C SER A 56 4.16 7.97 12.27
N ASN A 57 4.62 7.97 11.02
CA ASN A 57 5.95 7.47 10.62
C ASN A 57 7.05 8.53 10.80
N THR A 58 6.68 9.78 11.07
CA THR A 58 7.61 10.92 11.20
C THR A 58 7.70 11.51 12.61
N CYS A 59 6.72 11.28 13.48
CA CYS A 59 6.67 11.91 14.82
C CYS A 59 7.92 11.64 15.68
N ARG A 60 8.45 10.40 15.67
CA ARG A 60 9.69 10.11 16.41
C ARG A 60 10.87 10.97 15.92
N LEU A 61 10.98 11.19 14.62
CA LEU A 61 12.05 11.98 14.03
C LEU A 61 11.97 13.44 14.48
N THR A 62 10.76 13.99 14.53
CA THR A 62 10.54 15.39 14.93
C THR A 62 10.75 15.60 16.43
N GLU A 63 10.29 14.65 17.26
CA GLU A 63 10.35 14.76 18.72
C GLU A 63 11.73 14.40 19.29
N SER A 64 12.44 13.45 18.69
CA SER A 64 13.68 12.89 19.26
C SER A 64 14.94 13.17 18.43
N ASP A 65 14.83 13.23 17.10
CA ASP A 65 16.01 13.28 16.21
C ASP A 65 16.26 14.68 15.65
N GLY A 66 15.46 15.66 16.06
CA GLY A 66 15.63 17.07 15.72
C GLY A 66 15.22 17.44 14.30
N TYR A 67 14.43 16.59 13.62
CA TYR A 67 13.94 16.84 12.27
C TYR A 67 13.01 18.05 12.21
N SER A 68 13.07 18.74 11.08
CA SER A 68 11.98 19.59 10.60
C SER A 68 11.01 18.76 9.75
N ALA A 69 9.73 19.14 9.75
CA ALA A 69 8.72 18.42 9.01
C ALA A 69 7.74 19.34 8.29
N VAL A 70 7.30 18.90 7.11
CA VAL A 70 6.06 19.40 6.51
C VAL A 70 4.97 18.37 6.76
N LEU A 71 3.99 18.73 7.58
CA LEU A 71 2.85 17.88 7.92
C LEU A 71 1.62 18.38 7.18
N ILE A 72 1.01 17.56 6.33
CA ILE A 72 -0.09 17.97 5.45
C ILE A 72 -1.37 17.22 5.84
N GLU A 73 -2.43 17.99 6.09
CA GLU A 73 -3.75 17.46 6.44
C GLU A 73 -4.83 18.06 5.52
N GLY A 74 -5.68 17.19 4.98
CA GLY A 74 -6.71 17.57 4.00
C GLY A 74 -7.96 18.17 4.64
N ASP A 75 -8.39 17.63 5.77
CA ASP A 75 -9.54 18.14 6.50
C ASP A 75 -9.22 19.45 7.21
N THR A 76 -10.03 20.48 6.97
CA THR A 76 -9.78 21.81 7.52
C THR A 76 -9.81 21.82 9.05
N SER A 77 -10.73 21.10 9.69
CA SER A 77 -10.83 21.11 11.16
C SER A 77 -9.62 20.44 11.83
N ARG A 78 -9.18 19.30 11.28
CA ARG A 78 -7.98 18.58 11.73
C ARG A 78 -6.72 19.39 11.47
N ALA A 79 -6.61 20.00 10.29
CA ALA A 79 -5.45 20.82 9.95
C ALA A 79 -5.32 22.06 10.85
N GLU A 80 -6.42 22.71 11.23
CA GLU A 80 -6.38 23.81 12.21
C GLU A 80 -5.96 23.32 13.61
N ALA A 81 -6.42 22.15 14.04
CA ALA A 81 -5.97 21.55 15.30
C ALA A 81 -4.47 21.20 15.26
N LEU A 82 -3.98 20.65 14.14
CA LEU A 82 -2.57 20.34 13.91
C LEU A 82 -1.70 21.61 13.96
N LYS A 83 -2.12 22.68 13.28
CA LYS A 83 -1.44 23.98 13.33
C LYS A 83 -1.39 24.54 14.74
N ALA A 84 -2.49 24.45 15.50
CA ALA A 84 -2.55 24.91 16.87
C ALA A 84 -1.59 24.12 17.78
N LYS A 85 -1.55 22.79 17.64
CA LYS A 85 -0.62 21.91 18.38
C LYS A 85 0.83 22.32 18.18
N TYR A 86 1.22 22.59 16.93
CA TYR A 86 2.61 22.91 16.57
C TYR A 86 2.91 24.41 16.43
N ALA A 87 2.02 25.30 16.87
CA ALA A 87 2.14 26.75 16.68
C ALA A 87 3.43 27.36 17.26
N HIS A 88 4.01 26.72 18.28
CA HIS A 88 5.24 27.16 18.93
C HIS A 88 6.49 26.39 18.48
N ASN A 89 6.34 25.43 17.56
CA ASN A 89 7.46 24.64 17.03
C ASN A 89 7.82 25.13 15.62
N SER A 90 8.84 25.98 15.52
CA SER A 90 9.29 26.55 14.24
C SER A 90 9.86 25.54 13.24
N LYS A 91 10.11 24.29 13.67
CA LYS A 91 10.55 23.19 12.79
C LYS A 91 9.40 22.48 12.09
N ILE A 92 8.16 22.68 12.54
CA ILE A 92 6.99 21.98 12.02
C ILE A 92 6.16 22.94 11.16
N HIS A 93 6.01 22.57 9.90
CA HIS A 93 5.24 23.31 8.90
C HIS A 93 3.93 22.56 8.63
N ALA A 94 2.89 22.87 9.41
CA ALA A 94 1.57 22.29 9.24
C ALA A 94 0.79 22.99 8.10
N VAL A 95 0.34 22.22 7.11
CA VAL A 95 -0.28 22.71 5.88
C VAL A 95 -1.68 22.10 5.72
N ASN A 96 -2.70 22.94 5.49
CA ASN A 96 -4.04 22.44 5.13
C ASN A 96 -4.18 22.33 3.61
N ARG A 97 -3.98 21.14 3.05
CA ARG A 97 -4.14 20.84 1.62
C ARG A 97 -4.55 19.38 1.44
N PHE A 98 -5.43 19.13 0.48
CA PHE A 98 -5.67 17.78 -0.02
C PHE A 98 -4.59 17.44 -1.04
N VAL A 99 -3.75 16.44 -0.76
CA VAL A 99 -2.69 16.00 -1.68
C VAL A 99 -3.32 15.14 -2.77
N GLY A 100 -3.13 15.54 -4.03
CA GLY A 100 -3.63 14.82 -5.19
C GLY A 100 -2.55 14.54 -6.21
N HIS A 101 -2.98 14.29 -7.44
CA HIS A 101 -2.11 13.95 -8.57
C HIS A 101 -2.25 14.94 -9.74
N SER A 102 -2.99 16.03 -9.56
CA SER A 102 -3.13 17.10 -10.57
C SER A 102 -2.09 18.20 -10.36
N ASP A 103 -1.78 18.98 -11.39
CA ASP A 103 -0.80 20.07 -11.32
C ASP A 103 -1.04 21.07 -10.19
N ASN A 104 -2.30 21.27 -9.81
CA ASN A 104 -2.70 22.27 -8.81
C ASN A 104 -2.62 21.77 -7.36
N ASN A 105 -2.60 20.45 -7.14
CA ASN A 105 -2.65 19.86 -5.80
C ASN A 105 -1.69 18.69 -5.60
N ASN A 106 -0.79 18.43 -6.55
CA ASN A 106 0.27 17.45 -6.37
C ASN A 106 1.26 17.89 -5.27
N LEU A 107 2.05 16.93 -4.82
CA LEU A 107 3.00 17.14 -3.74
C LEU A 107 4.05 18.21 -4.09
N ASP A 108 4.54 18.23 -5.34
CA ASP A 108 5.56 19.21 -5.77
C ASP A 108 5.05 20.66 -5.58
N THR A 109 3.83 20.93 -6.01
CA THR A 109 3.17 22.24 -5.87
C THR A 109 2.99 22.63 -4.40
N ILE A 110 2.63 21.68 -3.54
CA ILE A 110 2.45 21.95 -2.11
C ILE A 110 3.80 22.23 -1.45
N LEU A 111 4.82 21.40 -1.68
CA LEU A 111 6.13 21.52 -1.05
C LEU A 111 6.87 22.77 -1.50
N ALA A 112 6.66 23.25 -2.74
CA ALA A 112 7.23 24.51 -3.24
C ALA A 112 6.87 25.75 -2.40
N GLY A 113 5.79 25.69 -1.61
CA GLY A 113 5.41 26.74 -0.67
C GLY A 113 6.11 26.69 0.69
N THR A 114 7.07 25.78 0.88
CA THR A 114 7.72 25.50 2.18
C THR A 114 9.23 25.62 2.07
N PRO A 115 9.98 25.71 3.20
CA PRO A 115 11.44 25.77 3.16
C PRO A 115 12.13 24.40 2.96
N ILE A 116 11.37 23.33 2.70
CA ILE A 116 11.93 21.98 2.58
C ILE A 116 12.89 21.85 1.39
N PRO A 117 14.06 21.20 1.54
CA PRO A 117 14.96 20.96 0.41
C PRO A 117 14.39 19.91 -0.55
N LYS A 118 14.75 19.99 -1.84
CA LYS A 118 14.33 19.02 -2.85
C LYS A 118 14.76 17.56 -2.58
N ASN A 119 15.86 17.34 -1.84
CA ASN A 119 16.45 16.02 -1.60
C ASN A 119 16.36 15.56 -0.14
N PHE A 120 15.30 15.95 0.58
CA PHE A 120 15.09 15.64 2.00
C PHE A 120 15.12 14.13 2.32
N ASP A 121 15.13 13.78 3.61
CA ASP A 121 15.47 12.42 4.02
C ASP A 121 14.32 11.42 3.88
N LEU A 122 13.12 11.76 4.38
CA LEU A 122 12.00 10.82 4.47
C LEU A 122 10.69 11.43 3.97
N LEU A 123 10.07 10.74 3.01
CA LEU A 123 8.68 10.97 2.61
C LEU A 123 7.79 9.82 3.09
N SER A 124 6.78 10.12 3.90
CA SER A 124 5.71 9.21 4.29
C SER A 124 4.43 9.50 3.49
N ILE A 125 3.92 8.48 2.81
CA ILE A 125 2.74 8.50 1.96
C ILE A 125 1.72 7.53 2.54
N ASP A 126 0.66 8.06 3.15
CA ASP A 126 -0.41 7.26 3.75
C ASP A 126 -1.73 8.05 3.71
N ILE A 127 -2.52 7.84 2.65
CA ILE A 127 -3.80 8.52 2.43
C ILE A 127 -4.94 7.56 2.06
N ASP A 128 -4.86 6.30 2.46
CA ASP A 128 -5.91 5.28 2.32
C ASP A 128 -6.44 5.13 0.87
N GLY A 129 -5.58 5.13 -0.16
CA GLY A 129 -6.02 4.82 -1.52
C GLY A 129 -5.11 5.33 -2.65
N ASN A 130 -5.05 6.65 -2.83
CA ASN A 130 -4.43 7.27 -4.01
C ASN A 130 -2.90 7.41 -3.92
N ASP A 131 -2.27 6.72 -2.98
CA ASP A 131 -0.84 6.71 -2.65
C ASP A 131 0.03 6.53 -3.89
N TYR A 132 -0.29 5.51 -4.71
CA TYR A 132 0.38 5.26 -5.99
C TYR A 132 0.35 6.48 -6.92
N HIS A 133 -0.83 7.10 -7.08
CA HIS A 133 -1.01 8.20 -8.04
C HIS A 133 -0.32 9.47 -7.58
N VAL A 134 -0.37 9.76 -6.28
CA VAL A 134 0.36 10.89 -5.68
C VAL A 134 1.87 10.71 -5.86
N TRP A 135 2.41 9.53 -5.55
CA TRP A 135 3.84 9.30 -5.73
C TRP A 135 4.24 9.33 -7.20
N ASN A 136 3.40 8.79 -8.09
CA ASN A 136 3.62 8.84 -9.54
C ASN A 136 3.71 10.28 -10.05
N ALA A 137 2.81 11.16 -9.62
CA ALA A 137 2.78 12.57 -10.00
C ALA A 137 3.91 13.43 -9.39
N THR A 138 4.59 12.96 -8.34
CA THR A 138 5.72 13.67 -7.72
C THR A 138 6.97 13.56 -8.59
N SER A 139 7.57 14.66 -9.03
CA SER A 139 8.65 14.66 -10.01
C SER A 139 9.80 15.63 -9.68
N GLU A 140 9.51 16.72 -8.97
CA GLU A 140 10.48 17.77 -8.64
C GLU A 140 11.23 17.50 -7.34
N TYR A 141 10.59 16.84 -6.38
CA TYR A 141 11.17 16.43 -5.11
C TYR A 141 11.64 14.97 -5.16
N ARG A 142 12.83 14.71 -4.62
CA ARG A 142 13.51 13.40 -4.67
C ARG A 142 14.01 12.98 -3.28
N PRO A 143 13.10 12.58 -2.37
CA PRO A 143 13.47 12.15 -1.02
C PRO A 143 14.47 10.98 -1.04
N LYS A 144 15.26 10.82 0.01
CA LYS A 144 16.24 9.72 0.11
C LYS A 144 15.57 8.38 0.42
N VAL A 145 14.52 8.44 1.24
CA VAL A 145 13.70 7.32 1.69
C VAL A 145 12.23 7.65 1.44
N VAL A 146 11.49 6.68 0.92
CA VAL A 146 10.03 6.75 0.80
C VAL A 146 9.43 5.60 1.58
N ILE A 147 8.49 5.89 2.47
CA ILE A 147 7.59 4.90 3.04
C ILE A 147 6.19 5.16 2.48
N ILE A 148 5.55 4.11 1.98
CA ILE A 148 4.29 4.22 1.26
C ILE A 148 3.35 3.07 1.61
N GLU A 149 2.09 3.40 1.86
CA GLU A 149 1.03 2.44 2.12
C GLU A 149 0.70 1.59 0.87
N PHE A 150 0.39 0.31 1.09
CA PHE A 150 -0.21 -0.56 0.11
C PHE A 150 -1.35 -1.36 0.75
N ASN A 151 -2.29 -1.86 -0.05
CA ASN A 151 -3.39 -2.67 0.48
C ASN A 151 -2.89 -4.09 0.80
N PRO A 152 -2.88 -4.52 2.07
CA PRO A 152 -2.34 -5.82 2.48
C PRO A 152 -3.24 -7.00 2.09
N THR A 153 -4.48 -6.76 1.66
CA THR A 153 -5.36 -7.83 1.21
C THR A 153 -5.06 -8.29 -0.22
N ILE A 154 -4.34 -7.47 -0.99
CA ILE A 154 -3.95 -7.77 -2.37
C ILE A 154 -2.77 -8.75 -2.33
N PRO A 155 -2.86 -9.94 -2.97
CA PRO A 155 -1.74 -10.86 -3.07
C PRO A 155 -0.53 -10.19 -3.73
N THR A 156 0.68 -10.56 -3.28
CA THR A 156 1.92 -9.91 -3.72
C THR A 156 2.09 -9.91 -5.24
N GLU A 157 1.71 -11.00 -5.89
CA GLU A 157 1.83 -11.22 -7.34
C GLU A 157 0.83 -10.41 -8.20
N VAL A 158 -0.16 -9.75 -7.58
CA VAL A 158 -1.20 -9.01 -8.29
C VAL A 158 -0.75 -7.56 -8.51
N ASP A 159 -0.61 -7.17 -9.78
CA ASP A 159 -0.46 -5.76 -10.17
C ASP A 159 -1.86 -5.13 -10.22
N PHE A 160 -2.21 -4.38 -9.17
CA PHE A 160 -3.49 -3.70 -9.03
C PHE A 160 -3.27 -2.28 -8.55
N ILE A 161 -3.89 -1.33 -9.23
CA ILE A 161 -3.92 0.07 -8.88
C ILE A 161 -5.37 0.50 -9.00
N GLN A 162 -5.91 1.11 -7.95
CA GLN A 162 -7.24 1.69 -8.01
C GLN A 162 -7.33 2.81 -9.08
N GLU A 163 -8.54 3.11 -9.53
CA GLU A 163 -8.77 4.29 -10.37
C GLU A 163 -8.31 5.57 -9.65
N PRO A 164 -7.75 6.57 -10.37
CA PRO A 164 -7.24 7.82 -9.80
C PRO A 164 -8.37 8.75 -9.39
N SER A 165 -9.14 8.36 -8.38
CA SER A 165 -10.30 9.08 -7.88
C SER A 165 -10.23 9.24 -6.36
N PRO A 166 -10.46 10.44 -5.80
CA PRO A 166 -10.52 10.65 -4.35
C PRO A 166 -11.70 9.92 -3.69
N ASP A 167 -12.67 9.42 -4.46
CA ASP A 167 -13.84 8.69 -3.95
C ASP A 167 -13.62 7.16 -3.90
N VAL A 168 -12.41 6.69 -4.22
CA VAL A 168 -12.05 5.27 -4.27
C VAL A 168 -10.97 4.97 -3.23
N ASN A 169 -11.23 3.96 -2.38
CA ASN A 169 -10.35 3.52 -1.29
C ASN A 169 -10.05 2.02 -1.39
N GLN A 170 -9.58 1.59 -2.56
CA GLN A 170 -9.17 0.20 -2.82
C GLN A 170 -7.65 0.02 -2.63
N GLY A 171 -6.88 1.10 -2.66
CA GLY A 171 -5.43 1.11 -2.58
C GLY A 171 -4.75 0.54 -3.82
N CYS A 172 -3.53 0.06 -3.63
CA CYS A 172 -2.74 -0.58 -4.66
C CYS A 172 -1.99 -1.80 -4.10
N GLY A 173 -1.57 -2.70 -4.98
CA GLY A 173 -0.77 -3.87 -4.62
C GLY A 173 0.71 -3.52 -4.43
N LEU A 174 1.40 -4.27 -3.57
CA LEU A 174 2.83 -4.08 -3.33
C LEU A 174 3.66 -4.13 -4.63
N SER A 175 3.37 -5.09 -5.52
CA SER A 175 4.09 -5.19 -6.80
C SER A 175 3.93 -3.95 -7.68
N SER A 176 2.75 -3.32 -7.67
CA SER A 176 2.50 -2.07 -8.39
C SER A 176 3.38 -0.94 -7.84
N VAL A 177 3.42 -0.78 -6.52
CA VAL A 177 4.25 0.24 -5.85
C VAL A 177 5.73 -0.01 -6.09
N VAL A 178 6.19 -1.27 -6.06
CA VAL A 178 7.59 -1.61 -6.34
C VAL A 178 7.96 -1.33 -7.80
N ARG A 179 7.06 -1.59 -8.74
CA ARG A 179 7.24 -1.21 -10.15
C ARG A 179 7.39 0.29 -10.31
N LEU A 180 6.56 1.08 -9.62
CA LEU A 180 6.67 2.54 -9.61
C LEU A 180 7.98 3.02 -8.99
N GLY A 181 8.36 2.50 -7.81
CA GLY A 181 9.62 2.84 -7.15
C GLY A 181 10.83 2.65 -8.07
N ARG A 182 10.91 1.51 -8.76
CA ARG A 182 11.97 1.23 -9.75
C ARG A 182 11.98 2.23 -10.90
N GLN A 183 10.82 2.59 -11.45
CA GLN A 183 10.71 3.61 -12.51
C GLN A 183 11.22 4.98 -12.05
N LYS A 184 11.09 5.28 -10.75
CA LYS A 184 11.52 6.52 -10.12
C LYS A 184 12.96 6.48 -9.57
N GLY A 185 13.68 5.37 -9.75
CA GLY A 185 15.06 5.20 -9.27
C GLY A 185 15.15 4.91 -7.78
N TYR A 186 14.24 4.08 -7.26
CA TYR A 186 14.23 3.58 -5.89
C TYR A 186 14.21 2.04 -5.86
N GLU A 187 14.76 1.49 -4.79
CA GLU A 187 14.78 0.05 -4.50
C GLU A 187 14.04 -0.23 -3.20
N LEU A 188 13.29 -1.33 -3.17
CA LEU A 188 12.61 -1.81 -1.96
C LEU A 188 13.65 -2.33 -0.97
N VAL A 189 13.54 -1.94 0.30
CA VAL A 189 14.42 -2.42 1.37
C VAL A 189 13.67 -3.12 2.52
N SER A 190 12.40 -2.78 2.76
CA SER A 190 11.61 -3.43 3.81
C SER A 190 10.11 -3.36 3.51
N VAL A 191 9.34 -4.28 4.09
CA VAL A 191 7.88 -4.35 3.98
C VAL A 191 7.31 -4.68 5.35
N THR A 192 6.47 -3.80 5.91
CA THR A 192 5.69 -4.06 7.13
C THR A 192 4.30 -4.59 6.76
N ALA A 193 3.35 -4.58 7.70
CA ALA A 193 1.99 -5.05 7.43
C ALA A 193 1.29 -4.20 6.37
N PHE A 194 1.46 -2.87 6.41
CA PHE A 194 0.77 -1.92 5.53
C PHE A 194 1.72 -1.10 4.66
N ASN A 195 2.99 -0.98 5.04
CA ASN A 195 3.92 -0.06 4.41
C ASN A 195 5.06 -0.77 3.68
N ALA A 196 5.48 -0.18 2.56
CA ALA A 196 6.69 -0.53 1.85
C ALA A 196 7.72 0.60 1.99
N VAL A 197 8.95 0.24 2.34
CA VAL A 197 10.06 1.19 2.52
C VAL A 197 11.03 1.07 1.36
N PHE A 198 11.28 2.20 0.72
CA PHE A 198 12.14 2.35 -0.44
C PHE A 198 13.28 3.31 -0.14
N VAL A 199 14.43 3.08 -0.77
CA VAL A 199 15.55 4.02 -0.78
C VAL A 199 15.95 4.32 -2.22
N ARG A 200 16.51 5.50 -2.46
CA ARG A 200 17.10 5.81 -3.78
C ARG A 200 18.12 4.74 -4.16
N SER A 201 18.13 4.32 -5.43
CA SER A 201 18.95 3.18 -5.88
C SER A 201 20.44 3.36 -5.59
N GLU A 202 20.97 4.59 -5.57
CA GLU A 202 22.36 4.87 -5.19
C GLU A 202 22.72 4.48 -3.75
N TYR A 203 21.74 4.39 -2.83
CA TYR A 203 21.96 4.00 -1.44
C TYR A 203 21.73 2.51 -1.19
N PHE A 204 21.10 1.79 -2.13
CA PHE A 204 20.66 0.41 -1.93
C PHE A 204 21.81 -0.55 -1.54
N ALA A 205 23.01 -0.35 -2.11
CA ALA A 205 24.16 -1.20 -1.81
C ALA A 205 24.56 -1.19 -0.31
N ALA A 206 24.27 -0.10 0.42
CA ALA A 206 24.57 -0.01 1.85
C ALA A 206 23.76 -0.98 2.72
N PHE A 207 22.64 -1.51 2.19
CA PHE A 207 21.74 -2.39 2.92
C PHE A 207 22.12 -3.86 2.85
N GLY A 208 23.02 -4.26 1.95
CA GLY A 208 23.47 -5.65 1.82
C GLY A 208 22.36 -6.66 1.47
N ILE A 209 21.20 -6.21 0.97
CA ILE A 209 20.05 -7.06 0.66
C ILE A 209 20.34 -7.84 -0.63
N SER A 210 20.41 -9.17 -0.54
CA SER A 210 20.75 -10.05 -1.67
C SER A 210 19.58 -10.30 -2.63
N ASP A 211 18.34 -10.15 -2.17
CA ASP A 211 17.12 -10.35 -2.97
C ASP A 211 16.01 -9.43 -2.47
N ASN A 212 15.73 -8.36 -3.23
CA ASN A 212 14.73 -7.36 -2.89
C ASN A 212 13.40 -7.54 -3.63
N ARG A 213 13.11 -8.75 -4.11
CA ARG A 213 11.81 -9.04 -4.73
C ARG A 213 10.67 -8.87 -3.72
N PRO A 214 9.50 -8.36 -4.14
CA PRO A 214 8.33 -8.20 -3.27
C PRO A 214 7.97 -9.49 -2.52
N GLU A 215 8.05 -10.64 -3.18
CA GLU A 215 7.72 -11.96 -2.61
C GLU A 215 8.73 -12.42 -1.56
N THR A 216 9.95 -11.89 -1.61
CA THR A 216 11.01 -12.17 -0.64
C THR A 216 10.87 -11.27 0.58
N LEU A 217 10.61 -9.97 0.38
CA LEU A 217 10.58 -8.99 1.46
C LEU A 217 9.23 -8.94 2.20
N ARG A 218 8.11 -9.25 1.52
CA ARG A 218 6.80 -9.35 2.16
C ARG A 218 6.63 -10.70 2.83
N THR A 219 6.79 -10.71 4.15
CA THR A 219 6.66 -11.92 4.97
C THR A 219 5.27 -12.08 5.59
N ASP A 220 4.52 -10.99 5.75
CA ASP A 220 3.14 -11.04 6.26
C ASP A 220 2.13 -11.14 5.11
N LEU A 221 1.46 -12.29 5.05
CA LEU A 221 0.36 -12.59 4.14
C LEU A 221 -0.95 -12.87 4.89
N SER A 222 -1.01 -12.53 6.18
CA SER A 222 -2.13 -12.87 7.08
C SER A 222 -3.46 -12.23 6.65
N ALA A 223 -3.41 -11.11 5.91
CA ALA A 223 -4.57 -10.43 5.36
C ALA A 223 -5.03 -10.96 3.99
N VAL A 224 -4.22 -11.78 3.31
CA VAL A 224 -4.49 -12.22 1.94
C VAL A 224 -5.55 -13.33 1.92
N THR A 225 -6.56 -13.17 1.05
CA THR A 225 -7.55 -14.22 0.75
C THR A 225 -7.27 -14.79 -0.63
N TRP A 226 -6.91 -16.08 -0.72
CA TRP A 226 -6.79 -16.79 -1.99
C TRP A 226 -8.13 -17.40 -2.41
N LEU A 227 -8.52 -17.21 -3.67
CA LEU A 227 -9.72 -17.79 -4.27
C LEU A 227 -9.32 -18.66 -5.46
N PHE A 228 -9.72 -19.94 -5.44
CA PHE A 228 -9.48 -20.86 -6.56
C PHE A 228 -10.60 -21.87 -6.74
N SER A 229 -10.64 -22.53 -7.90
CA SER A 229 -11.65 -23.54 -8.23
C SER A 229 -11.12 -24.95 -7.99
N GLY A 230 -11.89 -25.77 -7.27
CA GLY A 230 -11.64 -27.21 -7.17
C GLY A 230 -12.11 -27.94 -8.44
N PHE A 231 -11.54 -29.12 -8.71
CA PHE A 231 -12.00 -29.98 -9.81
C PHE A 231 -13.46 -30.46 -9.66
N ASP A 232 -14.05 -30.29 -8.47
CA ASP A 232 -15.46 -30.53 -8.18
C ASP A 232 -16.36 -29.30 -8.39
N GLY A 233 -15.83 -28.19 -8.91
CA GLY A 233 -16.58 -26.97 -9.14
C GLY A 233 -16.95 -26.18 -7.88
N ARG A 234 -16.31 -26.48 -6.74
CA ARG A 234 -16.34 -25.59 -5.57
C ARG A 234 -15.40 -24.41 -5.78
N VAL A 235 -15.86 -23.22 -5.41
CA VAL A 235 -14.96 -22.09 -5.14
C VAL A 235 -14.38 -22.29 -3.74
N ILE A 236 -13.07 -22.26 -3.60
CA ILE A 236 -12.37 -22.49 -2.34
C ILE A 236 -11.69 -21.17 -1.96
N LEU A 237 -11.89 -20.77 -0.70
CA LEU A 237 -11.19 -19.67 -0.08
C LEU A 237 -10.10 -20.24 0.84
N HIS A 238 -8.92 -19.63 0.82
CA HIS A 238 -7.82 -19.97 1.71
C HIS A 238 -7.12 -18.70 2.21
N GLY A 239 -6.34 -18.79 3.29
CA GLY A 239 -5.75 -17.63 3.95
C GLY A 239 -6.77 -16.89 4.84
N SER A 240 -6.71 -15.56 4.82
CA SER A 240 -7.70 -14.71 5.47
C SER A 240 -9.09 -15.01 4.90
N GLN A 241 -10.09 -15.05 5.77
CA GLN A 241 -11.50 -15.15 5.37
C GLN A 241 -12.31 -14.10 6.14
N SER A 242 -11.77 -12.88 6.20
CA SER A 242 -12.38 -11.74 6.87
C SER A 242 -12.19 -10.46 6.05
N LEU A 243 -13.18 -9.57 6.13
CA LEU A 243 -13.09 -8.19 5.70
C LEU A 243 -12.48 -7.37 6.85
N PRO A 244 -11.18 -7.02 6.80
CA PRO A 244 -10.47 -6.53 7.98
C PRO A 244 -11.05 -5.22 8.54
N TRP A 245 -11.41 -4.27 7.66
CA TRP A 245 -12.01 -3.00 8.07
C TRP A 245 -13.44 -3.13 8.64
N HIS A 246 -14.20 -4.15 8.22
CA HIS A 246 -15.59 -4.34 8.63
C HIS A 246 -15.76 -5.38 9.74
N LYS A 247 -14.71 -6.17 10.02
CA LYS A 247 -14.72 -7.27 11.01
C LYS A 247 -15.80 -8.31 10.74
N LEU A 248 -16.07 -8.57 9.45
CA LEU A 248 -17.04 -9.56 9.00
C LEU A 248 -16.34 -10.74 8.31
N PRO A 249 -16.83 -11.98 8.48
CA PRO A 249 -16.24 -13.13 7.79
C PRO A 249 -16.68 -13.20 6.32
N ILE A 250 -15.79 -13.66 5.45
CA ILE A 250 -16.11 -14.04 4.08
C ILE A 250 -16.55 -15.51 4.11
N ARG A 251 -17.83 -15.78 3.81
CA ARG A 251 -18.35 -17.15 3.87
C ARG A 251 -18.12 -17.87 2.54
N PRO A 252 -17.42 -19.03 2.52
CA PRO A 252 -17.24 -19.81 1.30
C PRO A 252 -18.57 -20.18 0.62
N SER A 253 -19.66 -20.34 1.39
CA SER A 253 -20.98 -20.64 0.84
C SER A 253 -21.60 -19.51 0.01
N GLN A 254 -21.22 -18.25 0.25
CA GLN A 254 -21.75 -17.07 -0.43
C GLN A 254 -21.02 -16.76 -1.74
N VAL A 255 -19.83 -17.32 -1.96
CA VAL A 255 -19.04 -17.11 -3.18
C VAL A 255 -19.17 -18.25 -4.20
N GLN A 256 -20.01 -19.24 -3.92
CA GLN A 256 -20.19 -20.37 -4.82
C GLN A 256 -21.01 -19.98 -6.05
N GLN A 257 -20.45 -20.26 -7.23
CA GLN A 257 -21.16 -20.07 -8.51
C GLN A 257 -22.05 -21.28 -8.86
N LEU A 258 -21.60 -22.49 -8.51
CA LEU A 258 -22.29 -23.73 -8.87
C LEU A 258 -23.25 -24.18 -7.75
N PRO A 259 -24.52 -24.51 -8.06
CA PRO A 259 -25.44 -25.11 -7.09
C PRO A 259 -24.89 -26.42 -6.52
N ALA A 260 -25.17 -26.70 -5.24
CA ALA A 260 -24.61 -27.86 -4.55
C ALA A 260 -24.88 -29.20 -5.27
N ILE A 261 -26.05 -29.37 -5.88
CA ILE A 261 -26.43 -30.57 -6.65
C ILE A 261 -25.53 -30.81 -7.87
N PHE A 262 -24.88 -29.77 -8.38
CA PHE A 262 -23.97 -29.85 -9.51
C PHE A 262 -22.49 -29.86 -9.10
N ARG A 263 -22.15 -29.72 -7.81
CA ARG A 263 -20.76 -29.83 -7.33
C ARG A 263 -20.26 -31.27 -7.28
N GLY A 264 -19.14 -31.54 -7.94
CA GLY A 264 -18.54 -32.84 -8.19
C GLY A 264 -17.81 -32.82 -9.52
N HIS A 265 -16.80 -33.67 -9.69
CA HIS A 265 -16.10 -33.76 -10.96
C HIS A 265 -17.07 -34.12 -12.10
N PRO A 266 -17.14 -33.37 -13.22
CA PRO A 266 -18.14 -33.62 -14.27
C PRO A 266 -18.13 -35.06 -14.82
N HIS A 267 -16.98 -35.73 -14.82
CA HIS A 267 -16.88 -37.12 -15.26
C HIS A 267 -17.59 -38.11 -14.33
N SER A 268 -17.71 -37.80 -13.03
CA SER A 268 -18.39 -38.67 -12.06
C SER A 268 -19.91 -38.59 -12.13
N PHE A 269 -20.48 -37.69 -12.94
CA PHE A 269 -21.93 -37.55 -13.03
C PHE A 269 -22.56 -38.74 -13.77
N GLY A 270 -23.60 -39.32 -13.17
CA GLY A 270 -24.51 -40.23 -13.85
C GLY A 270 -25.30 -39.54 -14.98
N ARG A 271 -25.96 -40.33 -15.83
CA ARG A 271 -26.67 -39.83 -17.03
C ARG A 271 -27.70 -38.74 -16.73
N ILE A 272 -28.50 -38.92 -15.68
CA ILE A 272 -29.54 -37.97 -15.26
C ILE A 272 -28.90 -36.62 -14.87
N ARG A 273 -27.89 -36.67 -13.99
CA ARG A 273 -27.19 -35.47 -13.52
C ARG A 273 -26.49 -34.74 -14.67
N LYS A 274 -25.91 -35.46 -15.64
CA LYS A 274 -25.34 -34.88 -16.86
C LYS A 274 -26.39 -34.14 -17.69
N SER A 275 -27.56 -34.72 -17.92
CA SER A 275 -28.64 -34.07 -18.67
C SER A 275 -29.17 -32.83 -17.94
N ALA A 276 -29.41 -32.93 -16.63
CA ALA A 276 -29.83 -31.79 -15.81
C ALA A 276 -28.78 -30.67 -15.81
N PHE A 277 -27.49 -31.00 -15.70
CA PHE A 277 -26.42 -30.01 -15.75
C PHE A 277 -26.32 -29.33 -17.12
N LYS A 278 -26.51 -30.07 -18.23
CA LYS A 278 -26.58 -29.48 -19.58
C LYS A 278 -27.74 -28.49 -19.70
N LEU A 279 -28.91 -28.81 -19.17
CA LEU A 279 -30.06 -27.90 -19.16
C LEU A 279 -29.76 -26.66 -18.31
N TYR A 280 -29.22 -26.85 -17.09
CA TYR A 280 -28.80 -25.75 -16.22
C TYR A 280 -27.85 -24.79 -16.94
N LYS A 281 -26.80 -25.30 -17.60
CA LYS A 281 -25.87 -24.46 -18.37
C LYS A 281 -26.56 -23.67 -19.49
N LYS A 282 -27.52 -24.29 -20.21
CA LYS A 282 -28.27 -23.60 -21.26
C LYS A 282 -29.09 -22.44 -20.69
N VAL A 283 -29.80 -22.67 -19.59
CA VAL A 283 -30.60 -21.64 -18.91
C VAL A 283 -29.70 -20.53 -18.37
N TRP A 284 -28.58 -20.89 -17.72
CA TRP A 284 -27.62 -19.92 -17.20
C TRP A 284 -27.05 -19.03 -18.32
N ASN A 285 -26.61 -19.62 -19.44
CA ASN A 285 -26.13 -18.84 -20.58
C ASN A 285 -27.20 -17.88 -21.13
N LEU A 286 -28.46 -18.33 -21.21
CA LEU A 286 -29.56 -17.50 -21.73
C LEU A 286 -29.82 -16.27 -20.83
N LEU A 287 -29.80 -16.48 -19.50
CA LEU A 287 -30.04 -15.40 -18.54
C LEU A 287 -28.88 -14.39 -18.50
N ASN A 288 -27.63 -14.86 -18.57
CA ASN A 288 -26.46 -13.98 -18.46
C ASN A 288 -26.02 -13.37 -19.81
N HIS A 289 -26.47 -13.88 -20.95
CA HIS A 289 -26.30 -13.16 -22.23
C HIS A 289 -27.20 -11.93 -22.35
N LEU A 290 -28.33 -11.89 -21.63
CA LEU A 290 -29.19 -10.70 -21.58
C LEU A 290 -28.56 -9.56 -20.75
N GLU A 291 -27.70 -9.88 -19.79
CA GLU A 291 -27.01 -8.86 -18.96
C GLU A 291 -25.81 -8.19 -19.65
N HIS A 292 -25.20 -8.84 -20.65
CA HIS A 292 -24.07 -8.27 -21.39
C HIS A 292 -24.49 -7.29 -22.50
N ASP A 293 -25.73 -7.33 -22.99
CA ASP A 293 -26.23 -6.40 -24.02
C ASP A 293 -26.62 -5.02 -23.44
N ASP A 294 -27.02 -4.96 -22.15
CA ASP A 294 -27.42 -3.70 -21.50
C ASP A 294 -26.24 -2.86 -20.96
N SER A 295 -25.02 -3.39 -20.93
CA SER A 295 -23.82 -2.70 -20.40
C SER A 295 -22.92 -2.05 -21.46
N GLN A 296 -23.20 -2.22 -22.75
CA GLN A 296 -22.49 -1.53 -23.84
C GLN A 296 -23.25 -0.34 -24.45
N GLY A 297 -24.43 0.01 -23.91
CA GLY A 297 -25.26 1.12 -24.39
C GLY A 297 -25.16 2.39 -23.56
N LYS A 298 -23.96 2.96 -23.32
CA LYS A 298 -23.75 4.35 -22.84
C LYS A 298 -22.27 4.75 -22.85
N ALA A 299 -21.70 4.85 -24.04
CA ALA A 299 -20.53 5.68 -24.30
C ALA A 299 -20.66 6.21 -25.74
N ALA A 300 -21.34 7.34 -25.86
CA ALA A 300 -21.32 8.25 -27.00
C ALA A 300 -21.05 9.64 -26.47
#